data_AF-A0A7V1ZV52-F1
#
_entry.id   AF-A0A7V1ZV52-F1
#
_cell.length_a   1.000
_cell.length_b   1.000
_cell.length_c   1.000
_cell.angle_alpha   90.00
_cell.angle_beta   90.00
_cell.angle_gamma   90.00
#
_symmetry.space_group_name_H-M   'P 1'
#
loop_
_entity.id
_entity.type
_entity.pdbx_description
1 polymer ?
#
loop_
_entity_poly.entity_id
_entity_poly.type
_entity_poly.pdbx_seq_one_letter_code
_entity_poly.pdbx_strand_id
1 'polypeptide(L)'
;MAKEKTKKKKEETEENLEESKPLDETTRFRYIGFDVFGKKSKDFFKSEEEQKEYEKSVEQYRSGHISTFREFTAVNQDVLPMLDKIVLTISSLVLVISGFLPWLRFESNWTSMSFRGLTGYFQVSQFSDVISLFNPNLMIYVYIPTLMAVLAFIFGIITLVFLWLPAKTFEAYLKRLKRFMSLGWYVLAVWLAFFIVSVVGISLPFGEWMAENYGVRGVGSSVNIVSFATLSGLGVWMSIAAFILNSVKANDL
;
A
#
# COMPACT_ATOMS: atom_id res chain seq x y z
N MET A 1 65.05 23.97 -30.25
CA MET A 1 63.91 23.52 -31.09
C MET A 1 62.69 23.12 -30.25
N ALA A 2 62.24 23.96 -29.30
CA ALA A 2 61.07 23.66 -28.45
C ALA A 2 60.10 24.86 -28.27
N LYS A 3 60.31 25.97 -28.97
CA LYS A 3 59.44 27.17 -28.92
C LYS A 3 58.60 27.38 -30.19
N GLU A 4 58.81 26.57 -31.22
CA GLU A 4 58.18 26.76 -32.54
C GLU A 4 56.92 25.88 -32.72
N LYS A 5 56.76 24.83 -31.90
CA LYS A 5 55.56 23.96 -31.93
C LYS A 5 54.39 24.50 -31.11
N THR A 6 54.62 25.42 -30.18
CA THR A 6 53.57 26.00 -29.32
C THR A 6 52.91 27.23 -29.94
N LYS A 7 53.52 27.81 -30.99
CA LYS A 7 52.96 28.96 -31.72
C LYS A 7 51.96 28.52 -32.79
N LYS A 8 52.28 27.45 -33.54
CA LYS A 8 51.36 26.83 -34.52
C LYS A 8 50.05 26.32 -33.91
N LYS A 9 50.09 25.79 -32.67
CA LYS A 9 48.90 25.26 -31.99
C LYS A 9 47.96 26.36 -31.45
N LYS A 10 48.44 27.60 -31.31
CA LYS A 10 47.58 28.75 -30.94
C LYS A 10 47.00 29.46 -32.17
N GLU A 11 47.74 29.50 -33.28
CA GLU A 11 47.26 30.10 -34.53
C GLU A 11 46.17 29.25 -35.21
N GLU A 12 46.21 27.92 -35.12
CA GLU A 12 45.16 27.04 -35.70
C GLU A 12 43.81 27.06 -34.95
N THR A 13 43.72 27.70 -33.77
CA THR A 13 42.45 27.75 -33.00
C THR A 13 41.67 29.04 -33.25
N GLU A 14 42.26 30.05 -33.89
CA GLU A 14 41.63 31.36 -34.11
C GLU A 14 41.14 31.57 -35.57
N GLU A 15 41.46 30.66 -36.50
CA GLU A 15 41.20 30.85 -37.94
C GLU A 15 39.91 30.19 -38.47
N ASN A 16 38.95 29.88 -37.60
CA ASN A 16 37.63 29.35 -38.03
C ASN A 16 36.44 30.03 -37.34
N LEU A 17 36.60 31.32 -37.07
CA LEU A 17 35.49 32.25 -36.94
C LEU A 17 35.29 32.90 -38.32
N GLU A 18 34.91 32.09 -39.32
CA GLU A 18 34.23 32.66 -40.48
C GLU A 18 33.01 33.42 -39.94
N GLU A 19 33.04 34.73 -40.16
CA GLU A 19 31.94 35.66 -39.92
C GLU A 19 30.64 34.99 -40.34
N SER A 20 29.84 34.57 -39.36
CA SER A 20 28.51 34.07 -39.61
C SER A 20 27.69 35.21 -40.18
N LYS A 21 27.55 35.24 -41.51
CA LYS A 21 26.58 36.11 -42.19
C LYS A 21 25.25 35.99 -41.45
N PRO A 22 24.55 37.11 -41.17
CA PRO A 22 23.24 37.04 -40.53
C PRO A 22 22.34 36.13 -41.39
N LEU A 23 21.91 35.02 -40.79
CA LEU A 23 21.10 34.00 -41.45
C LEU A 23 19.72 34.57 -41.77
N ASP A 24 19.26 34.35 -43.01
CA ASP A 24 18.02 34.88 -43.57
C ASP A 24 16.78 34.46 -42.73
N GLU A 25 15.91 35.42 -42.45
CA GLU A 25 14.74 35.27 -41.55
C GLU A 25 13.72 34.25 -42.05
N THR A 26 13.79 33.90 -43.34
CA THR A 26 12.88 32.99 -44.04
C THR A 26 13.00 31.51 -43.63
N THR A 27 14.05 31.12 -42.90
CA THR A 27 14.29 29.71 -42.49
C THR A 27 13.84 29.38 -41.06
N ARG A 28 13.11 30.29 -40.38
CA ARG A 28 12.61 30.04 -39.02
C ARG A 28 11.33 29.22 -39.04
N PHE A 29 11.38 28.01 -38.47
CA PHE A 29 10.16 27.27 -38.13
C PHE A 29 9.75 27.63 -36.70
N ARG A 30 8.56 28.22 -36.56
CA ARG A 30 8.02 28.63 -35.26
C ARG A 30 7.25 27.47 -34.65
N TYR A 31 7.89 26.73 -33.75
CA TYR A 31 7.21 25.80 -32.85
C TYR A 31 6.96 26.52 -31.53
N ILE A 32 5.83 26.25 -30.88
CA ILE A 32 5.27 26.99 -29.73
C ILE A 32 6.39 27.43 -28.75
N GLY A 33 6.71 28.73 -28.76
CA GLY A 33 7.64 29.37 -27.82
C GLY A 33 9.14 29.29 -28.13
N PHE A 34 9.57 28.56 -29.17
CA PHE A 34 10.99 28.41 -29.50
C PHE A 34 11.26 28.58 -31.00
N ASP A 35 12.18 29.47 -31.34
CA ASP A 35 12.71 29.59 -32.70
C ASP A 35 13.77 28.48 -32.90
N VAL A 36 13.42 27.42 -33.64
CA VAL A 36 14.32 26.29 -33.91
C VAL A 36 14.88 26.42 -35.33
N PHE A 37 16.20 26.53 -35.44
CA PHE A 37 16.89 26.50 -36.73
C PHE A 37 17.04 25.05 -37.20
N GLY A 38 16.53 24.74 -38.39
CA GLY A 38 16.53 23.39 -38.99
C GLY A 38 17.90 22.91 -39.47
N LYS A 39 18.94 22.94 -38.64
CA LYS A 39 20.19 22.24 -38.92
C LYS A 39 20.02 20.76 -38.56
N LYS A 40 20.58 19.85 -39.36
CA LYS A 40 20.69 18.44 -38.99
C LYS A 40 21.35 18.36 -37.61
N SER A 41 20.69 17.70 -36.65
CA SER A 41 21.25 17.50 -35.32
C SER A 41 22.60 16.81 -35.45
N LYS A 42 23.62 17.31 -34.75
CA LYS A 42 24.85 16.55 -34.58
C LYS A 42 24.50 15.22 -33.90
N ASP A 43 25.16 14.15 -34.31
CA ASP A 43 24.98 12.85 -33.66
C ASP A 43 25.23 13.00 -32.16
N PHE A 44 24.30 12.48 -31.36
CA PHE A 44 24.27 12.66 -29.91
C PHE A 44 25.45 11.95 -29.24
N PHE A 45 25.90 10.84 -29.82
CA PHE A 45 27.04 10.05 -29.36
C PHE A 45 28.27 10.36 -30.20
N LYS A 46 29.45 10.47 -29.56
CA LYS A 46 30.71 10.73 -30.27
C LYS A 46 31.29 9.47 -30.90
N SER A 47 30.82 8.29 -30.50
CA SER A 47 31.26 6.99 -30.98
C SER A 47 30.18 5.92 -30.82
N GLU A 48 30.27 4.84 -31.62
CA GLU A 48 29.38 3.67 -31.48
C GLU A 48 29.58 2.91 -30.15
N GLU A 49 30.75 3.06 -29.51
CA GLU A 49 31.06 2.42 -28.23
C GLU A 49 30.31 3.12 -27.08
N GLU A 50 30.27 4.46 -27.08
CA GLU A 50 29.52 5.28 -26.13
C GLU A 50 28.00 5.00 -26.23
N GLN A 51 27.50 4.76 -27.44
CA GLN A 51 26.11 4.37 -27.67
C GLN A 51 25.80 3.00 -27.05
N LYS A 52 26.64 1.99 -27.27
CA LYS A 52 26.44 0.64 -26.73
C LYS A 52 26.56 0.58 -25.21
N GLU A 53 27.46 1.38 -24.63
CA GLU A 53 27.59 1.49 -23.18
C GLU A 53 26.36 2.16 -22.55
N TYR A 54 25.85 3.21 -23.19
CA TYR A 54 24.60 3.85 -22.79
C TYR A 54 23.41 2.88 -22.91
N GLU A 55 23.26 2.15 -24.02
CA GLU A 55 22.20 1.16 -24.22
C GLU A 55 22.26 0.05 -23.15
N LYS A 56 23.45 -0.46 -22.83
CA LYS A 56 23.63 -1.43 -21.74
C LYS A 56 23.28 -0.85 -20.37
N SER A 57 23.66 0.39 -20.10
CA SER A 57 23.27 1.06 -18.85
C SER A 57 21.75 1.18 -18.76
N VAL A 58 21.07 1.57 -19.85
CA VAL A 58 19.61 1.69 -19.91
C VAL A 58 18.93 0.35 -19.72
N GLU A 59 19.47 -0.72 -20.29
CA GLU A 59 18.94 -2.08 -20.14
C GLU A 59 19.14 -2.62 -18.71
N GLN A 60 20.28 -2.33 -18.07
CA GLN A 60 20.52 -2.59 -16.65
C GLN A 60 19.58 -1.78 -15.74
N TYR A 61 19.34 -0.50 -16.04
CA TYR A 61 18.39 0.34 -15.32
C TYR A 61 16.92 -0.10 -15.53
N ARG A 62 16.57 -0.66 -16.69
CA ARG A 62 15.24 -1.24 -16.95
C ARG A 62 15.02 -2.57 -16.23
N SER A 63 16.07 -3.37 -16.05
CA SER A 63 15.99 -4.69 -15.41
C SER A 63 16.16 -4.63 -13.88
N GLY A 64 16.75 -3.55 -13.34
CA GLY A 64 17.05 -3.39 -11.93
C GLY A 64 16.20 -2.34 -11.20
N HIS A 65 15.14 -2.78 -10.52
CA HIS A 65 14.80 -2.42 -9.13
C HIS A 65 14.81 -0.94 -8.65
N ILE A 66 14.66 0.07 -9.51
CA ILE A 66 14.48 1.47 -9.06
C ILE A 66 13.34 2.11 -9.85
N SER A 67 12.11 1.84 -9.42
CA SER A 67 10.90 2.54 -9.86
C SER A 67 10.76 3.96 -9.28
N THR A 68 11.67 4.40 -8.41
CA THR A 68 11.51 5.62 -7.61
C THR A 68 11.96 6.93 -8.26
N PHE A 69 12.51 6.94 -9.48
CA PHE A 69 13.02 8.16 -10.12
C PHE A 69 12.38 8.54 -11.46
N ARG A 70 11.33 7.84 -11.91
CA ARG A 70 10.68 8.13 -13.21
C ARG A 70 9.45 9.03 -13.14
N GLU A 71 9.18 9.64 -11.99
CA GLU A 71 8.02 10.53 -11.77
C GLU A 71 8.09 11.89 -12.52
N PHE A 72 9.20 12.25 -13.17
CA PHE A 72 9.34 13.55 -13.86
C PHE A 72 9.08 13.54 -15.38
N THR A 73 8.63 12.43 -15.96
CA THR A 73 8.29 12.41 -17.40
C THR A 73 6.78 12.26 -17.58
N ALA A 74 6.09 13.33 -17.97
CA ALA A 74 4.66 13.38 -18.30
C ALA A 74 4.19 12.38 -19.39
N VAL A 75 5.10 11.59 -19.95
CA VAL A 75 4.88 10.68 -21.09
C VAL A 75 4.65 9.24 -20.65
N ASN A 76 5.02 8.85 -19.42
CA ASN A 76 4.71 7.53 -18.87
C ASN A 76 3.87 7.71 -17.60
N GLN A 77 2.57 7.88 -17.78
CA GLN A 77 1.65 7.70 -16.66
C GLN A 77 1.75 6.24 -16.22
N ASP A 78 2.24 6.02 -15.00
CA ASP A 78 2.30 4.70 -14.38
C ASP A 78 0.89 4.14 -14.28
N VAL A 79 0.53 3.32 -15.27
CA VAL A 79 -0.64 2.46 -15.20
C VAL A 79 -0.35 1.51 -14.06
N LEU A 80 -1.15 1.60 -12.99
CA LEU A 80 -1.14 0.69 -11.85
C LEU A 80 -0.96 -0.74 -12.40
N PRO A 81 0.19 -1.40 -12.16
CA PRO A 81 0.53 -2.64 -12.82
C PRO A 81 -0.61 -3.65 -12.68
N MET A 82 -0.90 -4.41 -13.74
CA MET A 82 -1.98 -5.43 -13.72
C MET A 82 -1.84 -6.37 -12.51
N LEU A 83 -0.58 -6.69 -12.13
CA LEU A 83 -0.26 -7.46 -10.94
C LEU A 83 -0.71 -6.78 -9.64
N ASP A 84 -0.40 -5.50 -9.46
CA ASP A 84 -0.83 -4.76 -8.27
C ASP A 84 -2.37 -4.68 -8.18
N LYS A 85 -3.04 -4.52 -9.32
CA LYS A 85 -4.51 -4.56 -9.38
C LYS A 85 -5.05 -5.93 -8.95
N ILE A 86 -4.41 -7.03 -9.37
CA ILE A 86 -4.78 -8.38 -8.96
C ILE A 86 -4.56 -8.58 -7.45
N VAL A 87 -3.40 -8.16 -6.91
CA VAL A 87 -3.11 -8.27 -5.47
C VAL A 87 -4.12 -7.47 -4.64
N LEU A 88 -4.48 -6.26 -5.07
CA LEU A 88 -5.49 -5.44 -4.41
C LEU A 88 -6.89 -6.06 -4.49
N THR A 89 -7.23 -6.67 -5.61
CA THR A 89 -8.49 -7.41 -5.76
C THR A 89 -8.55 -8.58 -4.78
N ILE A 90 -7.51 -9.42 -4.75
CA ILE A 90 -7.46 -10.61 -3.89
C ILE A 90 -7.49 -10.20 -2.41
N SER A 91 -6.65 -9.25 -1.99
CA SER A 91 -6.62 -8.79 -0.59
C SER A 91 -7.94 -8.17 -0.16
N SER A 92 -8.59 -7.38 -1.02
CA SER A 92 -9.92 -6.83 -0.73
C SER A 92 -11.00 -7.91 -0.67
N LEU A 93 -10.92 -8.95 -1.51
CA LEU A 93 -11.82 -10.10 -1.45
C LEU A 93 -11.60 -10.90 -0.15
N VAL A 94 -10.36 -11.06 0.29
CA VAL A 94 -10.01 -11.68 1.58
C VAL A 94 -10.62 -10.90 2.73
N LEU A 95 -10.62 -9.55 2.70
CA LEU A 95 -11.32 -8.75 3.71
C LEU A 95 -12.82 -9.04 3.75
N VAL A 96 -13.48 -9.11 2.59
CA VAL A 96 -14.91 -9.43 2.50
C VAL A 96 -15.19 -10.83 3.06
N ILE A 97 -14.43 -11.83 2.63
CA ILE A 97 -14.58 -13.21 3.09
C ILE A 97 -14.31 -13.32 4.59
N SER A 98 -13.29 -12.62 5.09
CA SER A 98 -12.94 -12.63 6.51
C SER A 98 -14.12 -12.25 7.40
N GLY A 99 -14.98 -11.34 6.96
CA GLY A 99 -16.19 -10.95 7.69
C GLY A 99 -17.16 -12.10 7.97
N PHE A 100 -17.16 -13.16 7.15
CA PHE A 100 -18.04 -14.33 7.34
C PHE A 100 -17.38 -15.47 8.12
N LEU A 101 -16.08 -15.38 8.36
CA LEU A 101 -15.34 -16.41 9.09
C LEU A 101 -15.47 -16.22 10.61
N PRO A 102 -15.08 -17.23 11.41
CA PRO A 102 -14.97 -17.08 12.86
C PRO A 102 -13.93 -16.02 13.21
N TRP A 103 -14.33 -14.99 13.93
CA TRP A 103 -13.48 -13.94 14.48
C TRP A 103 -13.11 -14.21 15.93
N LEU A 104 -14.05 -14.72 16.72
CA LEU A 104 -13.78 -15.23 18.07
C LEU A 104 -14.27 -16.67 18.17
N ARG A 105 -13.55 -17.50 18.91
CA ARG A 105 -13.86 -18.91 19.16
C ARG A 105 -13.78 -19.14 20.65
N PHE A 106 -14.87 -19.65 21.21
CA PHE A 106 -14.98 -20.07 22.59
C PHE A 106 -15.19 -21.57 22.58
N GLU A 107 -14.17 -22.32 22.98
CA GLU A 107 -14.25 -23.77 23.11
C GLU A 107 -14.53 -24.13 24.56
N SER A 108 -15.69 -24.72 24.81
CA SER A 108 -16.00 -25.43 26.05
C SER A 108 -15.86 -26.93 25.85
N ASN A 109 -15.63 -27.68 26.93
CA ASN A 109 -15.49 -29.15 26.89
C ASN A 109 -16.68 -29.88 26.23
N TRP A 110 -17.85 -29.23 26.15
CA TRP A 110 -19.09 -29.82 25.63
C TRP A 110 -19.56 -29.18 24.32
N THR A 111 -19.15 -27.94 24.02
CA THR A 111 -19.59 -27.19 22.83
C THR A 111 -18.54 -26.19 22.36
N SER A 112 -18.36 -26.06 21.05
CA SER A 112 -17.60 -24.97 20.44
C SER A 112 -18.55 -23.88 19.96
N MET A 113 -18.45 -22.69 20.54
CA MET A 113 -19.22 -21.53 20.12
C MET A 113 -18.30 -20.58 19.35
N SER A 114 -18.64 -20.30 18.09
CA SER A 114 -17.84 -19.39 17.25
C SER A 114 -18.62 -18.11 16.96
N PHE A 115 -18.02 -16.97 17.30
CA PHE A 115 -18.49 -15.67 16.84
C PHE A 115 -17.99 -15.45 15.41
N ARG A 116 -18.90 -15.57 14.45
CA ARG A 116 -18.62 -15.27 13.04
C ARG A 116 -18.80 -13.77 12.82
N GLY A 117 -17.85 -13.08 12.21
CA GLY A 117 -17.76 -11.61 12.23
C GLY A 117 -19.08 -10.85 12.01
N LEU A 118 -19.64 -10.91 10.81
CA LEU A 118 -20.83 -10.16 10.41
C LEU A 118 -22.13 -10.69 11.04
N THR A 119 -22.29 -12.00 11.10
CA THR A 119 -23.50 -12.62 11.69
C THR A 119 -23.51 -12.51 13.20
N GLY A 120 -22.32 -12.47 13.80
CA GLY A 120 -22.11 -12.29 15.22
C GLY A 120 -22.56 -10.90 15.67
N TYR A 121 -22.40 -9.85 14.84
CA TYR A 121 -22.93 -8.51 15.15
C TYR A 121 -24.43 -8.53 15.53
N PHE A 122 -25.24 -9.29 14.79
CA PHE A 122 -26.67 -9.44 15.09
C PHE A 122 -26.96 -10.23 16.38
N GLN A 123 -25.98 -10.99 16.85
CA GLN A 123 -26.05 -11.77 18.09
C GLN A 123 -25.37 -11.07 19.27
N VAL A 124 -24.61 -9.99 19.04
CA VAL A 124 -23.88 -9.27 20.12
C VAL A 124 -24.82 -8.79 21.21
N SER A 125 -26.05 -8.38 20.90
CA SER A 125 -27.03 -7.97 21.92
C SER A 125 -27.36 -9.11 22.90
N GLN A 126 -27.46 -10.35 22.41
CA GLN A 126 -27.72 -11.51 23.25
C GLN A 126 -26.53 -11.83 24.17
N PHE A 127 -25.31 -11.53 23.72
CA PHE A 127 -24.10 -11.70 24.53
C PHE A 127 -23.80 -10.51 25.45
N SER A 128 -24.19 -9.29 25.08
CA SER A 128 -23.92 -8.09 25.90
C SER A 128 -24.64 -8.16 27.23
N ASP A 129 -25.87 -8.67 27.24
CA ASP A 129 -26.66 -8.79 28.46
C ASP A 129 -26.07 -9.83 29.42
N VAL A 130 -25.47 -10.89 28.87
CA VAL A 130 -24.81 -11.93 29.68
C VAL A 130 -23.41 -11.46 30.13
N ILE A 131 -22.60 -10.89 29.24
CA ILE A 131 -21.22 -10.47 29.54
C ILE A 131 -21.17 -9.24 30.46
N SER A 132 -22.13 -8.30 30.36
CA SER A 132 -22.24 -7.14 31.27
C SER A 132 -22.41 -7.55 32.73
N LEU A 133 -23.15 -8.63 32.97
CA LEU A 133 -23.40 -9.14 34.32
C LEU A 133 -22.13 -9.71 34.96
N PHE A 134 -21.19 -10.22 34.16
CA PHE A 134 -19.96 -10.83 34.66
C PHE A 134 -18.77 -9.87 34.71
N ASN A 135 -18.52 -9.09 33.66
CA ASN A 135 -17.49 -8.04 33.69
C ASN A 135 -17.68 -7.04 32.52
N PRO A 136 -17.98 -5.77 32.78
CA PRO A 136 -18.11 -4.77 31.72
C PRO A 136 -16.82 -4.58 30.91
N ASN A 137 -15.65 -4.89 31.47
CA ASN A 137 -14.37 -4.77 30.75
C ASN A 137 -14.19 -5.88 29.70
N LEU A 138 -14.89 -7.02 29.81
CA LEU A 138 -14.84 -8.07 28.78
C LEU A 138 -15.56 -7.66 27.49
N MET A 139 -16.49 -6.73 27.59
CA MET A 139 -17.21 -6.17 26.44
C MET A 139 -16.25 -5.64 25.39
N ILE A 140 -15.11 -5.07 25.79
CA ILE A 140 -14.14 -4.48 24.86
C ILE A 140 -13.55 -5.54 23.92
N TYR A 141 -13.35 -6.77 24.39
CA TYR A 141 -12.82 -7.90 23.62
C TYR A 141 -13.85 -8.52 22.67
N VAL A 142 -15.13 -8.17 22.81
CA VAL A 142 -16.19 -8.60 21.87
C VAL A 142 -16.52 -7.47 20.92
N TYR A 143 -16.76 -6.26 21.42
CA TYR A 143 -17.16 -5.11 20.60
C TYR A 143 -16.06 -4.66 19.64
N ILE A 144 -14.79 -4.57 20.09
CA ILE A 144 -13.71 -4.09 19.20
C ILE A 144 -13.53 -5.07 18.03
N PRO A 145 -13.33 -6.39 18.23
CA PRO A 145 -13.23 -7.32 17.11
C PRO A 145 -14.48 -7.34 16.23
N THR A 146 -15.68 -7.24 16.80
CA THR A 146 -16.91 -7.17 15.99
C THR A 146 -16.97 -5.92 15.12
N LEU A 147 -16.66 -4.75 15.69
CA LEU A 147 -16.60 -3.50 14.94
C LEU A 147 -15.54 -3.59 13.83
N MET A 148 -14.37 -4.15 14.13
CA MET A 148 -13.32 -4.39 13.15
C MET A 148 -13.76 -5.35 12.05
N ALA A 149 -14.62 -6.34 12.34
CA ALA A 149 -15.18 -7.24 11.33
C ALA A 149 -16.09 -6.52 10.34
N VAL A 150 -16.95 -5.64 10.85
CA VAL A 150 -17.83 -4.80 10.02
C VAL A 150 -17.00 -3.84 9.18
N LEU A 151 -15.99 -3.20 9.77
CA LEU A 151 -15.09 -2.29 9.06
C LEU A 151 -14.28 -3.03 7.98
N ALA A 152 -13.76 -4.23 8.26
CA ALA A 152 -13.06 -5.06 7.29
C ALA A 152 -13.95 -5.36 6.09
N PHE A 153 -15.19 -5.78 6.33
CA PHE A 153 -16.15 -6.08 5.27
C PHE A 153 -16.47 -4.85 4.41
N ILE A 154 -16.82 -3.72 5.05
CA ILE A 154 -17.13 -2.47 4.35
C ILE A 154 -15.92 -1.97 3.55
N PHE A 155 -14.74 -1.99 4.15
CA PHE A 155 -13.49 -1.57 3.51
C PHE A 155 -13.16 -2.44 2.30
N GLY A 156 -13.31 -3.76 2.42
CA GLY A 156 -13.11 -4.69 1.30
C GLY A 156 -14.06 -4.39 0.12
N ILE A 157 -15.35 -4.18 0.40
CA ILE A 157 -16.33 -3.83 -0.64
C ILE A 157 -15.99 -2.49 -1.31
N ILE A 158 -15.75 -1.44 -0.52
CA ILE A 158 -15.48 -0.11 -1.09
C ILE A 158 -14.19 -0.13 -1.91
N THR A 159 -13.15 -0.82 -1.45
CA THR A 159 -11.89 -0.96 -2.19
C THR A 159 -12.11 -1.67 -3.52
N LEU A 160 -12.86 -2.78 -3.53
CA LEU A 160 -13.24 -3.47 -4.77
C LEU A 160 -14.03 -2.56 -5.71
N VAL A 161 -15.02 -1.82 -5.20
CA VAL A 161 -15.78 -0.87 -6.01
C VAL A 161 -14.86 0.19 -6.60
N PHE A 162 -13.99 0.82 -5.81
CA PHE A 162 -13.10 1.87 -6.29
C PHE A 162 -12.05 1.39 -7.29
N LEU A 163 -11.63 0.13 -7.21
CA LEU A 163 -10.66 -0.49 -8.12
C LEU A 163 -11.25 -0.75 -9.51
N TRP A 164 -12.55 -1.06 -9.58
CA TRP A 164 -13.24 -1.43 -10.82
C TRP A 164 -14.16 -0.33 -11.37
N LEU A 165 -14.51 0.67 -10.57
CA LEU A 165 -15.33 1.79 -11.01
C LEU A 165 -14.52 2.75 -11.90
N PRO A 166 -14.95 2.99 -13.16
CA PRO A 166 -14.26 3.92 -14.05
C PRO A 166 -14.24 5.33 -13.44
N ALA A 167 -13.12 6.02 -13.61
CA ALA A 167 -13.00 7.43 -13.25
C ALA A 167 -12.86 8.29 -14.52
N LYS A 168 -13.27 9.56 -14.42
CA LYS A 168 -13.19 10.52 -15.53
C LYS A 168 -11.75 10.81 -15.94
N THR A 169 -10.81 10.79 -14.99
CA THR A 169 -9.37 10.96 -15.22
C THR A 169 -8.58 9.95 -14.39
N PHE A 170 -7.41 9.54 -14.89
CA PHE A 170 -6.53 8.59 -14.22
C PHE A 170 -6.00 9.12 -12.87
N GLU A 171 -5.66 10.40 -12.81
CA GLU A 171 -5.24 11.06 -11.56
C GLU A 171 -6.35 11.05 -10.50
N ALA A 172 -7.60 11.27 -10.90
CA ALA A 172 -8.73 11.21 -9.98
C ALA A 172 -8.97 9.78 -9.48
N TYR A 173 -8.73 8.76 -10.32
CA TYR A 173 -8.76 7.36 -9.93
C TYR A 173 -7.72 7.07 -8.84
N LEU A 174 -6.45 7.39 -9.09
CA LEU A 174 -5.36 7.14 -8.15
C LEU A 174 -5.56 7.90 -6.83
N LYS A 175 -5.90 9.18 -6.90
CA LYS A 175 -6.12 10.01 -5.70
C LYS A 175 -7.25 9.47 -4.82
N ARG A 176 -8.34 8.98 -5.43
CA ARG A 176 -9.46 8.35 -4.72
C ARG A 176 -9.01 7.04 -4.06
N LEU A 177 -8.32 6.19 -4.82
CA LEU A 177 -7.85 4.89 -4.35
C LEU A 177 -6.83 5.03 -3.20
N LYS A 178 -5.80 5.88 -3.38
CA LYS A 178 -4.79 6.19 -2.35
C LYS A 178 -5.42 6.74 -1.08
N ARG A 179 -6.31 7.73 -1.18
CA ARG A 179 -7.00 8.31 -0.01
C ARG A 179 -7.76 7.23 0.75
N PHE A 180 -8.52 6.38 0.06
CA PHE A 180 -9.30 5.36 0.73
C PHE A 180 -8.42 4.26 1.33
N MET A 181 -7.43 3.76 0.58
CA MET A 181 -6.54 2.70 1.06
C MET A 181 -5.66 3.16 2.23
N SER A 182 -5.28 4.44 2.27
CA SER A 182 -4.57 5.03 3.41
C SER A 182 -5.38 4.98 4.70
N LEU A 183 -6.72 4.86 4.63
CA LEU A 183 -7.54 4.68 5.82
C LEU A 183 -7.27 3.34 6.53
N GLY A 184 -6.74 2.35 5.79
CA GLY A 184 -6.34 1.05 6.34
C GLY A 184 -5.29 1.17 7.45
N TRP A 185 -4.40 2.18 7.38
CA TRP A 185 -3.43 2.45 8.44
C TRP A 185 -4.08 2.81 9.77
N TYR A 186 -5.20 3.54 9.78
CA TYR A 186 -5.92 3.82 11.02
C TYR A 186 -6.56 2.57 11.60
N VAL A 187 -7.09 1.67 10.75
CA VAL A 187 -7.62 0.39 11.21
C VAL A 187 -6.52 -0.48 11.81
N LEU A 188 -5.34 -0.52 11.19
CA LEU A 188 -4.18 -1.21 11.75
C LEU A 188 -3.68 -0.58 13.05
N ALA A 189 -3.72 0.76 13.17
CA ALA A 189 -3.38 1.45 14.41
C ALA A 189 -4.34 1.08 15.56
N VAL A 190 -5.64 0.92 15.27
CA VAL A 190 -6.62 0.43 16.25
C VAL A 190 -6.30 -1.01 16.66
N TRP A 191 -5.95 -1.88 15.72
CA TRP A 191 -5.49 -3.24 16.03
C TRP A 191 -4.24 -3.22 16.92
N LEU A 192 -3.26 -2.37 16.60
CA LEU A 192 -2.03 -2.24 17.39
C LEU A 192 -2.33 -1.75 18.81
N ALA A 193 -3.17 -0.73 18.96
CA ALA A 193 -3.60 -0.25 20.27
C ALA A 193 -4.30 -1.36 21.07
N PHE A 194 -5.17 -2.13 20.41
CA PHE A 194 -5.84 -3.28 21.03
C PHE A 194 -4.85 -4.38 21.46
N PHE A 195 -3.82 -4.67 20.67
CA PHE A 195 -2.76 -5.59 21.06
C PHE A 195 -1.97 -5.08 22.26
N ILE A 196 -1.63 -3.79 22.31
CA ILE A 196 -0.92 -3.19 23.45
C ILE A 196 -1.75 -3.34 24.73
N VAL A 197 -3.04 -3.02 24.68
CA VAL A 197 -3.96 -3.23 25.82
C VAL A 197 -4.03 -4.71 26.20
N SER A 198 -4.05 -5.60 25.22
CA SER A 198 -4.05 -7.06 25.45
C SER A 198 -2.75 -7.57 26.08
N VAL A 199 -1.60 -6.91 25.88
CA VAL A 199 -0.34 -7.28 26.54
C VAL A 199 -0.37 -6.94 28.02
N VAL A 200 -0.91 -5.78 28.40
CA VAL A 200 -1.02 -5.35 29.81
C VAL A 200 -1.87 -6.35 30.61
N GLY A 201 -2.87 -6.92 29.96
CA GLY A 201 -3.74 -7.92 30.54
C GLY A 201 -4.82 -7.27 31.40
N ILE A 202 -6.09 -7.57 31.12
CA ILE A 202 -7.20 -7.11 31.93
C ILE A 202 -7.61 -8.24 32.87
N SER A 203 -7.53 -7.98 34.18
CA SER A 203 -7.95 -8.94 35.20
C SER A 203 -9.45 -9.23 35.09
N LEU A 204 -9.78 -10.52 35.12
CA LEU A 204 -11.14 -11.02 35.10
C LEU A 204 -11.51 -11.54 36.50
N PRO A 205 -12.21 -10.75 37.32
CA PRO A 205 -12.63 -11.20 38.65
C PRO A 205 -13.51 -12.47 38.63
N PHE A 206 -14.13 -12.78 37.49
CA PHE A 206 -14.91 -14.01 37.26
C PHE A 206 -14.31 -14.92 36.18
N GLY A 207 -13.07 -14.69 35.76
CA GLY A 207 -12.41 -15.46 34.70
C GLY A 207 -12.22 -16.91 35.07
N GLU A 208 -11.75 -17.17 36.29
CA GLU A 208 -11.59 -18.54 36.83
C GLU A 208 -12.93 -19.26 36.97
N TRP A 209 -13.96 -18.55 37.46
CA TRP A 209 -15.32 -19.10 37.55
C TRP A 209 -15.89 -19.47 36.18
N MET A 210 -15.67 -18.67 35.13
CA MET A 210 -16.09 -19.02 33.77
C MET A 210 -15.27 -20.18 33.18
N ALA A 211 -13.96 -20.22 33.44
CA ALA A 211 -13.11 -21.32 33.02
C ALA A 211 -13.55 -22.64 33.64
N GLU A 212 -13.90 -22.62 34.93
CA GLU A 212 -14.27 -23.80 35.70
C GLU A 212 -15.71 -24.27 35.42
N ASN A 213 -16.69 -23.36 35.39
CA ASN A 213 -18.11 -23.72 35.24
C ASN A 213 -18.55 -23.87 33.79
N TYR A 214 -17.96 -23.11 32.86
CA TYR A 214 -18.30 -23.17 31.44
C TYR A 214 -17.21 -23.83 30.60
N GLY A 215 -16.09 -24.26 31.20
CA GLY A 215 -15.03 -24.99 30.52
C GLY A 215 -14.36 -24.19 29.40
N VAL A 216 -14.49 -22.86 29.39
CA VAL A 216 -14.00 -22.00 28.30
C VAL A 216 -12.47 -21.99 28.33
N ARG A 217 -11.85 -22.72 27.41
CA ARG A 217 -10.39 -22.76 27.27
C ARG A 217 -9.88 -21.40 26.78
N GLY A 218 -8.84 -20.88 27.43
CA GLY A 218 -8.18 -19.62 27.05
C GLY A 218 -8.61 -18.39 27.85
N VAL A 219 -9.66 -18.47 28.66
CA VAL A 219 -10.06 -17.42 29.62
C VAL A 219 -9.48 -17.79 30.99
N GLY A 220 -8.34 -17.21 31.35
CA GLY A 220 -7.76 -17.37 32.70
C GLY A 220 -8.27 -16.29 33.67
N SER A 221 -7.53 -16.08 34.77
CA SER A 221 -7.75 -14.95 35.69
C SER A 221 -7.51 -13.57 35.05
N SER A 222 -6.90 -13.53 33.87
CA SER A 222 -6.71 -12.31 33.07
C SER A 222 -6.84 -12.60 31.58
N VAL A 223 -7.39 -11.68 30.79
CA VAL A 223 -7.28 -11.71 29.33
C VAL A 223 -5.98 -11.05 28.94
N ASN A 224 -4.99 -11.85 28.53
CA ASN A 224 -3.74 -11.36 27.98
C ASN A 224 -3.65 -11.62 26.47
N ILE A 225 -2.52 -11.28 25.84
CA ILE A 225 -2.34 -11.49 24.40
C ILE A 225 -2.38 -12.96 24.00
N VAL A 226 -2.00 -13.87 24.89
CA VAL A 226 -2.08 -15.33 24.66
C VAL A 226 -3.55 -15.76 24.65
N SER A 227 -4.33 -15.32 25.63
CA SER A 227 -5.78 -15.51 25.65
C SER A 227 -6.42 -14.98 24.37
N PHE A 228 -6.07 -13.76 23.97
CA PHE A 228 -6.57 -13.21 22.71
C PHE A 228 -6.17 -14.06 21.50
N ALA A 229 -4.92 -14.50 21.39
CA ALA A 229 -4.48 -15.35 20.29
C ALA A 229 -5.24 -16.68 20.26
N THR A 230 -5.50 -17.31 21.41
CA THR A 230 -6.29 -18.55 21.50
C THR A 230 -7.76 -18.37 21.17
N LEU A 231 -8.34 -17.23 21.54
CA LEU A 231 -9.75 -16.91 21.27
C LEU A 231 -9.94 -16.36 19.85
N SER A 232 -8.89 -15.77 19.25
CA SER A 232 -8.96 -15.19 17.91
C SER A 232 -9.13 -16.27 16.86
N GLY A 233 -10.13 -16.12 16.01
CA GLY A 233 -10.37 -16.99 14.88
C GLY A 233 -9.62 -16.53 13.63
N LEU A 234 -9.73 -17.36 12.58
CA LEU A 234 -9.08 -17.13 11.30
C LEU A 234 -9.49 -15.80 10.63
N GLY A 235 -10.71 -15.32 10.89
CA GLY A 235 -11.20 -14.05 10.35
C GLY A 235 -10.35 -12.85 10.78
N VAL A 236 -9.93 -12.81 12.05
CA VAL A 236 -9.07 -11.73 12.58
C VAL A 236 -7.75 -11.69 11.84
N TRP A 237 -7.03 -12.81 11.78
CA TRP A 237 -5.69 -12.87 11.19
C TRP A 237 -5.70 -12.58 9.69
N MET A 238 -6.68 -13.11 8.96
CA MET A 238 -6.82 -12.77 7.54
C MET A 238 -7.14 -11.29 7.33
N SER A 239 -7.99 -10.70 8.18
CA SER A 239 -8.32 -9.28 8.06
C SER A 239 -7.09 -8.39 8.27
N ILE A 240 -6.28 -8.68 9.29
CA ILE A 240 -5.05 -7.95 9.60
C ILE A 240 -4.07 -8.07 8.42
N ALA A 241 -3.82 -9.29 7.93
CA ALA A 241 -2.91 -9.50 6.80
C ALA A 241 -3.38 -8.75 5.54
N ALA A 242 -4.68 -8.78 5.24
CA ALA A 242 -5.24 -8.10 4.10
C ALA A 242 -5.24 -6.56 4.26
N PHE A 243 -5.43 -6.04 5.47
CA PHE A 243 -5.26 -4.61 5.75
C PHE A 243 -3.81 -4.16 5.58
N ILE A 244 -2.83 -4.95 6.01
CA ILE A 244 -1.41 -4.65 5.80
C ILE A 244 -1.10 -4.58 4.30
N LEU A 245 -1.52 -5.58 3.52
CA LEU A 245 -1.29 -5.60 2.07
C LEU A 245 -1.92 -4.40 1.37
N ASN A 246 -3.17 -4.07 1.69
CA ASN A 246 -3.83 -2.89 1.13
C ASN A 246 -3.13 -1.59 1.55
N SER A 247 -2.71 -1.47 2.82
CA SER A 247 -2.11 -0.23 3.33
C SER A 247 -0.70 0.01 2.80
N VAL A 248 0.10 -1.06 2.64
CA VAL A 248 1.44 -0.99 2.01
C VAL A 248 1.29 -0.58 0.55
N LYS A 249 0.38 -1.22 -0.19
CA LYS A 249 0.12 -0.86 -1.59
C LYS A 249 -0.42 0.56 -1.75
N ALA A 250 -1.05 1.15 -0.74
CA ALA A 250 -1.48 2.54 -0.78
C ALA A 250 -0.31 3.53 -0.83
N ASN A 251 0.84 3.16 -0.29
CA ASN A 251 2.04 4.01 -0.28
C ASN A 251 2.77 3.97 -1.63
N ASP A 252 2.60 2.87 -2.38
CA ASP A 252 3.14 2.69 -3.73
C ASP A 252 2.34 3.44 -4.81
N LEU A 253 1.14 3.95 -4.47
CA LEU A 253 0.23 4.73 -5.34
C LEU A 253 0.42 6.24 -5.16
#